data_AF-A0A1L5C710-F1
#
_entry.id   AF-A0A1L5C710-F1
#
_cell.length_a   1.000
_cell.length_b   1.000
_cell.length_c   1.000
_cell.angle_alpha   90.00
_cell.angle_beta   90.00
_cell.angle_gamma   90.00
#
_symmetry.space_group_name_H-M   'P 1'
#
loop_
_entity.id
_entity.type
_entity.pdbx_description
1 polymer ?
#
loop_
_entity_poly.entity_id
_entity_poly.type
_entity_poly.pdbx_seq_one_letter_code
_entity_poly.pdbx_strand_id
1 'polypeptide(L)'
;MIFIDDKTKVFAASQDKSNFAVSDRIKKTTEQWAKCEIDKASALQKKSEDEMRMVESLSGAKAKSFFMKEKHAFTTNCLVWEDVTMITGRYPAMIIAGSVMMGKNPRWDGREYSFTFNGGSMMARFVPSEPRHKFVIQAGDKFYGCGPSEIDHNYE
;
A
#
# COMPACT_ATOMS: atom_id res chain seq x y z
N MET A 1 7.10 -31.09 -6.84
CA MET A 1 6.14 -30.62 -7.86
C MET A 1 4.80 -30.43 -7.17
N ILE A 2 4.02 -29.41 -7.53
CA ILE A 2 2.71 -29.11 -6.94
C ILE A 2 1.64 -29.57 -7.93
N PHE A 3 0.65 -30.34 -7.46
CA PHE A 3 -0.44 -30.85 -8.28
C PHE A 3 -1.79 -30.56 -7.62
N ILE A 4 -2.75 -30.10 -8.42
CA ILE A 4 -4.15 -29.93 -8.01
C ILE A 4 -5.02 -30.59 -9.09
N ASP A 5 -5.93 -31.46 -8.68
CA ASP A 5 -6.90 -32.13 -9.57
C ASP A 5 -8.31 -31.79 -9.08
N ASP A 6 -9.06 -31.04 -9.88
CA ASP A 6 -10.45 -30.67 -9.58
C ASP A 6 -11.48 -31.65 -10.22
N LYS A 7 -11.00 -32.81 -10.69
CA LYS A 7 -11.68 -33.85 -11.49
C LYS A 7 -11.91 -33.48 -12.94
N THR A 8 -11.90 -32.20 -13.29
CA THR A 8 -12.14 -31.68 -14.65
C THR A 8 -10.83 -31.28 -15.33
N LYS A 9 -9.94 -30.65 -14.57
CA LYS A 9 -8.64 -30.17 -14.97
C LYS A 9 -7.59 -30.63 -13.96
N VAL A 10 -6.42 -30.96 -14.48
CA VAL A 10 -5.22 -31.21 -13.69
C VAL A 10 -4.27 -30.05 -13.87
N PHE A 11 -3.92 -29.40 -12.77
CA PHE A 11 -2.97 -28.31 -12.71
C PHE A 11 -1.66 -28.86 -12.13
N ALA A 12 -0.55 -28.59 -12.81
CA ALA A 12 0.78 -29.01 -12.40
C ALA A 12 1.72 -27.81 -12.41
N ALA A 13 2.44 -27.59 -11.32
CA ALA A 13 3.48 -26.57 -11.24
C ALA A 13 4.78 -27.17 -10.71
N SER A 14 5.90 -26.72 -11.26
CA SER A 14 7.23 -26.94 -10.68
C SER A 14 7.36 -26.28 -9.29
N GLN A 15 8.25 -26.78 -8.42
CA GLN A 15 8.39 -26.23 -7.05
C GLN A 15 8.96 -24.82 -7.04
N ASP A 16 9.85 -24.53 -7.97
CA ASP A 16 10.43 -23.21 -8.26
C ASP A 16 9.48 -22.32 -9.07
N LYS A 17 8.28 -22.81 -9.42
CA LYS A 17 7.23 -22.10 -10.16
C LYS A 17 7.65 -21.62 -11.56
N SER A 18 8.76 -22.12 -12.09
CA SER A 18 9.29 -21.78 -13.42
C SER A 18 8.55 -22.46 -14.56
N ASN A 19 7.77 -23.50 -14.27
CA ASN A 19 6.98 -24.24 -15.24
C ASN A 19 5.58 -24.55 -14.68
N PHE A 20 4.58 -24.46 -15.56
CA PHE A 20 3.17 -24.70 -15.27
C PHE A 20 2.50 -25.45 -16.42
N ALA A 21 1.57 -26.34 -16.10
CA ALA A 21 0.78 -27.06 -17.10
C ALA A 21 -0.66 -27.26 -16.63
N VAL A 22 -1.59 -27.21 -17.57
CA VAL A 22 -3.01 -27.51 -17.36
C VAL A 22 -3.44 -28.56 -18.36
N SER A 23 -3.97 -29.68 -17.85
CA SER A 23 -4.60 -30.72 -18.68
C SER A 23 -6.10 -30.70 -18.45
N ASP A 24 -6.86 -30.37 -19.50
CA ASP A 24 -8.32 -30.36 -19.48
C ASP A 24 -8.88 -31.70 -19.96
N ARG A 25 -9.59 -32.41 -19.08
CA ARG A 25 -10.16 -33.73 -19.39
C ARG A 25 -11.41 -33.66 -20.26
N ILE A 26 -12.17 -32.57 -20.18
CA ILE A 26 -13.39 -32.37 -21.00
C ILE A 26 -13.00 -31.99 -22.42
N LYS A 27 -12.13 -30.99 -22.56
CA LYS A 27 -11.67 -30.51 -23.87
C LYS A 27 -10.60 -31.41 -24.49
N LYS A 28 -10.00 -32.31 -23.70
CA LYS A 28 -8.88 -33.18 -24.12
C LYS A 28 -7.67 -32.38 -24.63
N THR A 29 -7.45 -31.20 -24.08
CA THR A 29 -6.31 -30.33 -24.43
C THR A 29 -5.33 -30.26 -23.27
N THR A 30 -4.05 -30.08 -23.57
CA THR A 30 -3.03 -29.80 -22.57
C THR A 30 -2.27 -28.55 -22.99
N GLU A 31 -2.19 -27.60 -22.07
CA GLU A 31 -1.44 -26.35 -22.24
C GLU A 31 -0.26 -26.38 -21.27
N GLN A 32 0.90 -25.94 -21.75
CA GLN A 32 2.14 -25.93 -20.98
C GLN A 32 2.85 -24.61 -21.17
N TRP A 33 3.38 -24.09 -20.07
CA TRP A 33 4.20 -22.89 -20.03
C TRP A 33 5.50 -23.23 -19.32
N ALA A 34 6.61 -22.86 -19.97
CA ALA A 34 7.96 -23.05 -19.46
C ALA A 34 8.64 -21.70 -19.29
N LYS A 35 9.54 -21.60 -18.31
CA LYS A 35 10.19 -20.34 -17.92
C LYS A 35 9.18 -19.24 -17.59
N CYS A 36 8.14 -19.60 -16.85
CA CYS A 36 7.18 -18.66 -16.29
C CYS A 36 7.94 -17.68 -15.39
N GLU A 37 7.84 -16.40 -15.73
CA GLU A 37 8.34 -15.30 -14.89
C GLU A 37 7.15 -14.62 -14.24
N ILE A 38 7.37 -14.10 -13.02
CA ILE A 38 6.39 -13.23 -12.40
C ILE A 38 6.31 -11.98 -13.26
N ASP A 39 5.10 -11.65 -13.71
CA ASP A 39 4.87 -10.41 -14.42
C ASP A 39 5.38 -9.22 -13.58
N LYS A 40 5.98 -8.24 -14.25
CA LYS A 40 6.59 -7.09 -13.58
C LYS A 40 5.59 -6.34 -12.69
N ALA A 41 4.33 -6.23 -13.09
CA ALA A 41 3.28 -5.59 -12.30
C ALA A 41 2.98 -6.40 -11.02
N SER A 42 2.81 -7.71 -11.11
CA SER A 42 2.62 -8.59 -9.95
C SER A 42 3.82 -8.56 -8.99
N ALA A 43 5.04 -8.48 -9.51
CA ALA A 43 6.25 -8.36 -8.69
C ALA A 43 6.30 -7.02 -7.95
N LEU A 44 5.94 -5.92 -8.61
CA LEU A 44 5.84 -4.58 -8.01
C LEU A 44 4.74 -4.54 -6.93
N GLN A 45 3.58 -5.11 -7.22
CA GLN A 45 2.46 -5.16 -6.27
C GLN A 45 2.85 -5.92 -4.99
N LYS A 46 3.47 -7.11 -5.14
CA LYS A 46 3.94 -7.88 -3.99
C LYS A 46 4.99 -7.12 -3.16
N LYS A 47 5.89 -6.39 -3.83
CA LYS A 47 6.89 -5.54 -3.16
C LYS A 47 6.20 -4.44 -2.35
N SER A 48 5.21 -3.75 -2.92
CA SER A 48 4.40 -2.74 -2.23
C SER A 48 3.67 -3.31 -1.01
N GLU A 49 3.07 -4.50 -1.14
CA GLU A 49 2.41 -5.19 -0.03
C GLU A 49 3.38 -5.57 1.11
N ASP A 50 4.56 -6.08 0.76
CA ASP A 50 5.59 -6.45 1.75
C ASP A 50 6.16 -5.22 2.47
N GLU A 51 6.30 -4.09 1.76
CA GLU A 51 6.71 -2.80 2.35
C GLU A 51 5.63 -2.23 3.27
N MET A 52 4.36 -2.26 2.86
CA MET A 52 3.26 -1.84 3.73
C MET A 52 3.16 -2.70 4.99
N ARG A 53 3.38 -4.02 4.90
CA ARG A 53 3.46 -4.90 6.08
C ARG A 53 4.62 -4.52 7.00
N MET A 54 5.75 -4.11 6.44
CA MET A 54 6.86 -3.60 7.25
C MET A 54 6.42 -2.35 8.01
N VAL A 55 5.80 -1.39 7.34
CA VAL A 55 5.28 -0.16 7.97
C VAL A 55 4.22 -0.46 9.03
N GLU A 56 3.31 -1.40 8.77
CA GLU A 56 2.30 -1.87 9.73
C GLU A 56 2.90 -2.47 11.00
N SER A 57 4.07 -3.09 10.89
CA SER A 57 4.79 -3.70 12.01
C SER A 57 5.64 -2.71 12.83
N LEU A 58 5.80 -1.47 12.34
CA LEU A 58 6.61 -0.47 13.01
C LEU A 58 6.00 -0.06 14.34
N SER A 59 6.85 -0.01 15.37
CA SER A 59 6.47 0.45 16.70
C SER A 59 7.61 1.20 17.40
N GLY A 60 7.28 1.87 18.50
CA GLY A 60 8.24 2.54 19.38
C GLY A 60 9.13 3.58 18.68
N ALA A 61 10.43 3.54 18.99
CA ALA A 61 11.41 4.50 18.45
C ALA A 61 11.61 4.37 16.93
N LYS A 62 11.45 3.15 16.38
CA LYS A 62 11.58 2.90 14.94
C LYS A 62 10.45 3.59 14.17
N ALA A 63 9.20 3.38 14.59
CA ALA A 63 8.05 4.07 14.01
C ALA A 63 8.21 5.60 14.11
N LYS A 64 8.60 6.10 15.29
CA LYS A 64 8.84 7.53 15.46
C LYS A 64 9.90 8.07 14.50
N SER A 65 11.01 7.37 14.28
CA SER A 65 12.04 7.78 13.32
C SER A 65 11.48 7.80 11.90
N PHE A 66 10.84 6.70 11.50
CA PHE A 66 10.25 6.53 10.18
C PHE A 66 9.26 7.65 9.84
N PHE A 67 8.29 7.93 10.71
CA PHE A 67 7.25 8.93 10.42
C PHE A 67 7.70 10.38 10.66
N MET A 68 8.61 10.65 11.59
CA MET A 68 8.96 12.02 11.99
C MET A 68 10.25 12.55 11.38
N LYS A 69 11.17 11.67 10.92
CA LYS A 69 12.48 12.08 10.41
C LYS A 69 12.64 11.79 8.93
N GLU A 70 12.23 10.61 8.51
CA GLU A 70 12.32 10.19 7.12
C GLU A 70 11.17 10.79 6.31
N LYS A 71 11.39 10.96 5.01
CA LYS A 71 10.35 11.41 4.08
C LYS A 71 9.82 10.19 3.35
N HIS A 72 8.54 9.90 3.56
CA HIS A 72 7.82 8.84 2.86
C HIS A 72 6.52 9.40 2.30
N ALA A 73 6.21 9.06 1.06
CA ALA A 73 4.96 9.42 0.40
C ALA A 73 3.99 8.24 0.47
N PHE A 74 2.80 8.49 1.03
CA PHE A 74 1.70 7.53 1.11
C PHE A 74 0.58 8.01 0.19
N THR A 75 0.37 7.32 -0.91
CA THR A 75 -0.67 7.65 -1.88
C THR A 75 -1.86 6.73 -1.71
N THR A 76 -3.06 7.29 -1.74
CA THR A 76 -4.31 6.54 -1.60
C THR A 76 -5.44 7.26 -2.33
N ASN A 77 -6.45 6.51 -2.74
CA ASN A 77 -7.71 7.09 -3.16
C ASN A 77 -8.59 7.43 -1.94
N CYS A 78 -9.10 8.65 -1.85
CA CYS A 78 -10.11 9.09 -0.90
C CYS A 78 -11.42 9.39 -1.62
N LEU A 79 -12.53 9.01 -1.00
CA LEU A 79 -13.89 9.17 -1.55
C LEU A 79 -14.22 10.57 -2.09
N VAL A 80 -13.66 11.63 -1.51
CA VAL A 80 -14.03 13.03 -1.83
C VAL A 80 -13.04 13.70 -2.76
N TRP A 81 -11.79 13.24 -2.79
CA TRP A 81 -10.69 13.95 -3.45
C TRP A 81 -9.92 13.09 -4.44
N GLU A 82 -10.43 11.90 -4.78
CA GLU A 82 -9.72 10.91 -5.58
C GLU A 82 -8.35 10.62 -4.96
N ASP A 83 -7.27 10.67 -5.74
CA ASP A 83 -5.96 10.35 -5.23
C ASP A 83 -5.38 11.51 -4.42
N VAL A 84 -4.96 11.17 -3.19
CA VAL A 84 -4.23 12.06 -2.31
C VAL A 84 -2.91 11.42 -1.92
N THR A 85 -1.91 12.26 -1.66
CA THR A 85 -0.62 11.81 -1.17
C THR A 85 -0.28 12.52 0.13
N MET A 86 0.01 11.74 1.17
CA MET A 86 0.54 12.23 2.43
C MET A 86 2.05 12.05 2.46
N ILE A 87 2.77 13.14 2.70
CA ILE A 87 4.23 13.14 2.84
C ILE A 87 4.57 13.31 4.30
N THR A 88 5.32 12.34 4.83
CA THR A 88 5.75 12.29 6.24
C THR A 88 7.09 13.01 6.46
N GLY A 89 7.53 13.09 7.72
CA GLY A 89 8.81 13.65 8.12
C GLY A 89 8.70 14.97 8.87
N ARG A 90 9.84 15.65 9.06
CA ARG A 90 9.93 16.88 9.84
C ARG A 90 9.14 18.05 9.21
N TYR A 91 9.01 18.03 7.90
CA TYR A 91 8.28 19.02 7.10
C TYR A 91 7.23 18.29 6.26
N PRO A 92 6.11 17.88 6.86
CA PRO A 92 5.09 17.11 6.16
C PRO A 92 4.38 17.94 5.11
N ALA A 93 3.73 17.27 4.17
CA ALA A 93 2.88 17.90 3.18
C ALA A 93 1.73 16.97 2.75
N MET A 94 0.69 17.56 2.19
CA MET A 94 -0.42 16.89 1.54
C MET A 94 -0.46 17.29 0.07
N ILE A 95 -0.68 16.33 -0.82
CA ILE A 95 -1.02 16.59 -2.21
C ILE A 95 -2.46 16.17 -2.40
N ILE A 96 -3.29 17.10 -2.83
CA ILE A 96 -4.70 16.86 -3.13
C ILE A 96 -5.02 17.57 -4.44
N ALA A 97 -5.55 16.83 -5.43
CA ALA A 97 -5.90 17.37 -6.75
C ALA A 97 -4.74 18.19 -7.39
N GLY A 98 -3.51 17.68 -7.29
CA GLY A 98 -2.30 18.33 -7.82
C GLY A 98 -1.80 19.55 -7.04
N SER A 99 -2.50 19.98 -6.00
CA SER A 99 -2.08 21.10 -5.14
C SER A 99 -1.29 20.60 -3.94
N VAL A 100 -0.12 21.20 -3.69
CA VAL A 100 0.72 20.91 -2.52
C VAL A 100 0.34 21.82 -1.36
N MET A 101 -0.04 21.21 -0.24
CA MET A 101 -0.37 21.87 1.01
C MET A 101 0.64 21.48 2.08
N MET A 102 1.50 22.43 2.47
CA MET A 102 2.47 22.20 3.53
C MET A 102 1.78 21.96 4.88
N GLY A 103 2.25 20.92 5.55
CA GLY A 103 1.79 20.55 6.88
C GLY A 103 2.55 21.29 7.99
N LYS A 104 1.96 21.30 9.18
CA LYS A 104 2.49 21.89 10.41
C LYS A 104 2.25 20.96 11.59
N ASN A 105 3.09 21.11 12.61
CA ASN A 105 2.99 20.37 13.87
C ASN A 105 2.89 18.85 13.69
N PRO A 106 3.82 18.21 12.94
CA PRO A 106 3.84 16.75 12.86
C PRO A 106 4.00 16.15 14.25
N ARG A 107 3.29 15.07 14.51
CA ARG A 107 3.31 14.34 15.77
C ARG A 107 3.22 12.84 15.51
N TRP A 108 3.99 12.10 16.31
CA TRP A 108 3.82 10.66 16.50
C TRP A 108 3.46 10.44 17.96
N ASP A 109 2.28 9.90 18.23
CA ASP A 109 1.79 9.67 19.60
C ASP A 109 2.08 8.27 20.15
N GLY A 110 2.73 7.41 19.35
CA GLY A 110 2.98 6.00 19.67
C GLY A 110 2.14 5.04 18.84
N ARG A 111 1.05 5.52 18.23
CA ARG A 111 0.14 4.75 17.39
C ARG A 111 -0.19 5.44 16.07
N GLU A 112 -0.34 6.76 16.09
CA GLU A 112 -0.78 7.57 14.98
C GLU A 112 0.27 8.63 14.64
N TYR A 113 0.52 8.77 13.34
CA TYR A 113 1.20 9.93 12.79
C TYR A 113 0.15 10.95 12.35
N SER A 114 0.30 12.22 12.75
CA SER A 114 -0.61 13.26 12.33
C SER A 114 0.06 14.61 12.17
N PHE A 115 -0.55 15.48 11.36
CA PHE A 115 -0.16 16.88 11.20
C PHE A 115 -1.35 17.70 10.70
N THR A 116 -1.31 19.01 10.90
CA THR A 116 -2.34 19.91 10.37
C THR A 116 -1.87 20.55 9.06
N PHE A 117 -2.79 20.80 8.13
CA PHE A 117 -2.52 21.42 6.83
C PHE A 117 -3.65 22.38 6.45
N ASN A 118 -3.57 22.98 5.26
CA ASN A 118 -4.56 23.97 4.78
C ASN A 118 -4.78 25.12 5.78
N GLY A 119 -3.69 25.80 6.16
CA GLY A 119 -3.72 26.85 7.17
C GLY A 119 -3.99 26.37 8.60
N GLY A 120 -4.01 25.06 8.84
CA GLY A 120 -4.32 24.44 10.14
C GLY A 120 -5.80 24.07 10.30
N SER A 121 -6.62 24.26 9.26
CA SER A 121 -8.05 23.94 9.28
C SER A 121 -8.35 22.45 9.11
N MET A 122 -7.39 21.69 8.59
CA MET A 122 -7.51 20.26 8.32
C MET A 122 -6.37 19.48 8.98
N MET A 123 -6.61 18.20 9.26
CA MET A 123 -5.63 17.30 9.87
C MET A 123 -5.54 16.00 9.08
N ALA A 124 -4.31 15.60 8.72
CA ALA A 124 -4.02 14.31 8.13
C ALA A 124 -3.59 13.35 9.26
N ARG A 125 -4.11 12.12 9.24
CA ARG A 125 -3.90 11.11 10.28
C ARG A 125 -3.61 9.77 9.65
N PHE A 126 -2.49 9.17 10.03
CA PHE A 126 -2.05 7.86 9.56
C PHE A 126 -1.82 6.90 10.72
N VAL A 127 -2.62 5.84 10.78
CA VAL A 127 -2.54 4.76 11.76
C VAL A 127 -2.04 3.50 11.06
N PRO A 128 -0.73 3.19 11.10
CA PRO A 128 -0.15 2.07 10.37
C PRO A 128 -0.81 0.74 10.72
N SER A 129 -1.15 0.51 11.99
CA SER A 129 -1.72 -0.76 12.45
C SER A 129 -3.19 -0.99 12.06
N GLU A 130 -3.89 0.01 11.49
CA GLU A 130 -5.32 -0.11 11.18
C GLU A 130 -5.53 -0.90 9.87
N PRO A 131 -6.36 -1.96 9.82
CA PRO A 131 -6.47 -2.81 8.62
C PRO A 131 -7.27 -2.20 7.45
N ARG A 132 -8.09 -1.16 7.67
CA ARG A 132 -9.01 -0.64 6.64
C ARG A 132 -8.86 0.84 6.32
N HIS A 133 -8.80 1.70 7.33
CA HIS A 133 -8.70 3.14 7.16
C HIS A 133 -7.44 3.66 7.83
N LYS A 134 -6.28 3.27 7.29
CA LYS A 134 -4.97 3.71 7.77
C LYS A 134 -4.84 5.22 7.66
N PHE A 135 -5.33 5.78 6.56
CA PHE A 135 -5.26 7.21 6.30
C PHE A 135 -6.66 7.84 6.39
N VAL A 136 -6.78 8.84 7.26
CA VAL A 136 -7.97 9.68 7.43
C VAL A 136 -7.58 11.15 7.33
N ILE A 137 -8.39 11.92 6.62
CA ILE A 137 -8.34 13.38 6.66
C ILE A 137 -9.53 13.87 7.51
N GLN A 138 -9.27 14.79 8.43
CA GLN A 138 -10.28 15.40 9.28
C GLN A 138 -10.39 16.90 8.98
N ALA A 139 -11.61 17.39 8.77
CA ALA A 139 -11.92 18.81 8.63
C ALA A 139 -13.03 19.19 9.62
N GLY A 140 -12.66 19.81 10.73
CA GLY A 140 -13.59 20.04 11.85
C GLY A 140 -14.11 18.72 12.44
N ASP A 141 -15.43 18.53 12.36
CA ASP A 141 -16.15 17.34 12.81
C ASP A 141 -16.29 16.25 11.73
N LYS A 142 -15.88 16.55 10.48
CA LYS A 142 -15.99 15.61 9.36
C LYS A 142 -14.72 14.78 9.19
N PHE A 143 -14.92 13.50 8.90
CA PHE A 143 -13.86 12.53 8.61
C PHE A 143 -14.00 12.01 7.19
N TYR A 144 -12.89 11.97 6.48
CA TYR A 144 -12.76 11.46 5.13
C TYR A 144 -11.83 10.27 5.17
N GLY A 145 -12.42 9.07 5.17
CA GLY A 145 -11.68 7.83 5.11
C GLY A 145 -11.09 7.64 3.72
N CYS A 146 -9.82 7.26 3.69
CA CYS A 146 -9.13 6.92 2.46
C CYS A 146 -8.95 5.41 2.39
N GLY A 147 -8.86 4.91 1.16
CA GLY A 147 -8.68 3.51 0.83
C GLY A 147 -7.30 2.96 1.23
N PRO A 148 -6.91 1.79 0.68
CA PRO A 148 -5.58 1.25 0.91
C PRO A 148 -4.51 2.24 0.42
N SER A 149 -3.47 2.43 1.23
CA SER A 149 -2.36 3.33 0.93
C SER A 149 -1.16 2.54 0.41
N GLU A 150 -0.48 3.08 -0.59
CA GLU A 150 0.78 2.55 -1.14
C GLU A 150 1.93 3.53 -0.85
N ILE A 151 3.16 3.01 -0.78
CA ILE A 151 4.37 3.82 -0.55
C ILE A 151 5.01 4.14 -1.89
N ASP A 152 5.20 5.42 -2.19
CA ASP A 152 5.93 5.87 -3.38
C ASP A 152 7.34 6.32 -3.03
N HIS A 153 8.34 5.68 -3.65
CA HIS A 153 9.76 5.98 -3.49
C HIS A 153 10.31 6.92 -4.56
N ASN A 154 9.54 7.19 -5.61
CA ASN A 154 9.96 8.07 -6.71
C ASN A 154 9.62 9.55 -6.43
N TYR A 155 9.28 9.87 -5.19
CA TYR A 155 8.95 11.22 -4.78
C TYR A 155 10.23 12.02 -4.48
N GLU A 156 10.76 12.71 -5.50
CA GLU A 156 11.85 13.69 -5.37
C GLU A 156 11.35 15.10 -5.02
#